data_AF-A0AB34JAU0-F1
#
_entry.id   AF-A0AB34JAU0-F1
#
_cell.length_a   1.000
_cell.length_b   1.000
_cell.length_c   1.000
_cell.angle_alpha   90.00
_cell.angle_beta   90.00
_cell.angle_gamma   90.00
#
_symmetry.space_group_name_H-M   'P 1'
#
loop_
_entity.id
_entity.type
_entity.pdbx_description
1 polymer ?
#
loop_
_entity_poly.entity_id
_entity_poly.type
_entity_poly.pdbx_seq_one_letter_code
_entity_poly.pdbx_strand_id
1 'polypeptide(L)'
;MAASWEREEIDAVLAVRKCLVEDKQVPLHEIGEIELITITLNSKLRVPEAVEKFMTYREQVLQLYNIPDVWAEPHVDGLDLQWHRFAVAGRDDGDRQIMWIQGSGTPVAEETACVRACCHYFFAVHSDMKTLRDGITIVIDVSGRRAKVGNEKKLQVTWQNFPSRPQHIHILGTSAITRIFVNGLISFAALFAKSKVLARIQFSDIRQFTELFGTAALPEVKGGPERPPVREWVRARLDAFPKMNLPEYASS
;
A
#
# COMPACT_ATOMS: atom_id res chain seq x y z
N MET A 1 -23.88 -2.31 -8.13
CA MET A 1 -23.95 -0.94 -8.69
C MET A 1 -22.57 -0.58 -9.17
N ALA A 2 -22.42 -0.10 -10.40
CA ALA A 2 -21.14 0.41 -10.88
C ALA A 2 -20.67 1.53 -9.94
N ALA A 3 -19.38 1.57 -9.63
CA ALA A 3 -18.79 2.64 -8.84
C ALA A 3 -19.09 4.00 -9.49
N SER A 4 -19.80 4.88 -8.81
CA SER A 4 -20.05 6.25 -9.29
C SER A 4 -19.04 7.19 -8.66
N TRP A 5 -18.20 7.78 -9.50
CA TRP A 5 -17.30 8.86 -9.11
C TRP A 5 -18.07 10.12 -8.79
N GLU A 6 -17.70 10.77 -7.68
CA GLU A 6 -18.22 12.08 -7.34
C GLU A 6 -17.49 13.15 -8.16
N ARG A 7 -18.20 14.23 -8.50
CA ARG A 7 -17.63 15.31 -9.32
C ARG A 7 -16.36 15.90 -8.69
N GLU A 8 -16.37 16.06 -7.36
CA GLU A 8 -15.21 16.57 -6.61
C GLU A 8 -13.99 15.65 -6.74
N GLU A 9 -14.19 14.32 -6.79
CA GLU A 9 -13.11 13.34 -6.96
C GLU A 9 -12.48 13.47 -8.36
N ILE A 10 -13.31 13.60 -9.38
CA ILE A 10 -12.87 13.79 -10.77
C ILE A 10 -12.09 15.11 -10.89
N ASP A 11 -12.67 16.22 -10.39
CA ASP A 11 -12.06 17.54 -10.46
C ASP A 11 -10.70 17.57 -9.75
N ALA A 12 -10.58 16.91 -8.59
CA ALA A 12 -9.31 16.79 -7.86
C ALA A 12 -8.27 15.96 -8.61
N VAL A 13 -8.65 14.82 -9.19
CA VAL A 13 -7.75 13.97 -9.99
C VAL A 13 -7.22 14.71 -11.21
N LEU A 14 -8.09 15.44 -11.92
CA LEU A 14 -7.72 16.27 -13.06
C LEU A 14 -6.78 17.42 -12.64
N ALA A 15 -7.02 18.05 -11.49
CA ALA A 15 -6.17 19.11 -10.97
C ALA A 15 -4.77 18.60 -10.57
N VAL A 16 -4.68 17.43 -9.91
CA VAL A 16 -3.39 16.79 -9.59
C VAL A 16 -2.61 16.48 -10.86
N ARG A 17 -3.27 15.88 -11.86
CA ARG A 17 -2.67 15.60 -13.17
C ARG A 17 -2.11 16.86 -13.81
N LYS A 18 -2.91 17.93 -13.84
CA LYS A 18 -2.50 19.23 -14.39
C LYS A 18 -1.23 19.75 -13.70
N CYS A 19 -1.19 19.77 -12.37
CA CYS A 19 -0.01 20.18 -11.62
C CYS A 19 1.21 19.29 -11.88
N LEU A 20 1.03 17.97 -12.02
CA LEU A 20 2.14 17.06 -12.33
C LEU A 20 2.75 17.34 -13.71
N VAL A 21 1.91 17.57 -14.72
CA VAL A 21 2.37 17.84 -16.09
C VAL A 21 2.94 19.24 -16.25
N GLU A 22 2.19 20.26 -15.80
CA GLU A 22 2.54 21.67 -16.04
C GLU A 22 3.61 22.17 -15.06
N ASP A 23 3.46 21.89 -13.77
CA ASP A 23 4.33 22.45 -12.73
C ASP A 23 5.53 21.54 -12.41
N LYS A 24 5.30 20.22 -12.36
CA LYS A 24 6.35 19.22 -12.05
C LYS A 24 7.02 18.62 -13.28
N GLN A 25 6.55 18.96 -14.48
CA GLN A 25 7.10 18.49 -15.76
C GLN A 25 7.18 16.96 -15.87
N VAL A 26 6.25 16.25 -15.22
CA VAL A 26 6.11 14.80 -15.34
C VAL A 26 5.48 14.49 -16.71
N PRO A 27 6.13 13.69 -17.57
CA PRO A 27 5.53 13.29 -18.84
C PRO A 27 4.21 12.56 -18.63
N LEU A 28 3.18 12.91 -19.41
CA LEU A 28 1.83 12.36 -19.23
C LEU A 28 1.79 10.82 -19.30
N HIS A 29 2.61 10.21 -20.16
CA HIS A 29 2.69 8.76 -20.31
C HIS A 29 3.32 8.04 -19.09
N GLU A 30 3.95 8.77 -18.18
CA GLU A 30 4.49 8.25 -16.92
C GLU A 30 3.52 8.42 -15.74
N ILE A 31 2.33 8.98 -15.98
CA ILE A 31 1.27 9.14 -14.98
C ILE A 31 0.23 8.06 -15.23
N GLY A 32 0.31 6.93 -14.53
CA GLY A 32 -0.73 5.91 -14.64
C GLY A 32 -2.04 6.33 -13.96
N GLU A 33 -3.18 5.94 -14.54
CA GLU A 33 -4.52 6.30 -14.05
C GLU A 33 -4.76 5.74 -12.63
N ILE A 34 -4.34 4.49 -12.39
CA ILE A 34 -4.52 3.81 -11.10
C ILE A 34 -3.75 4.53 -9.99
N GLU A 35 -2.48 4.90 -10.24
CA GLU A 35 -1.67 5.66 -9.28
C GLU A 35 -2.27 7.03 -9.02
N LEU A 36 -2.64 7.74 -10.08
CA LEU A 36 -3.20 9.08 -9.97
C LEU A 36 -4.47 9.09 -9.12
N ILE A 37 -5.41 8.17 -9.39
CA ILE A 37 -6.64 8.00 -8.60
C ILE A 37 -6.29 7.67 -7.15
N THR A 38 -5.50 6.61 -6.93
CA THR A 38 -5.19 6.10 -5.58
C THR A 38 -4.54 7.17 -4.70
N ILE A 39 -3.55 7.88 -5.24
CA ILE A 39 -2.77 8.89 -4.52
C ILE A 39 -3.61 10.12 -4.20
N THR A 40 -4.46 10.54 -5.13
CA THR A 40 -5.36 11.69 -4.94
C THR A 40 -6.39 11.39 -3.85
N LEU A 41 -7.03 10.23 -3.92
CA LEU A 41 -8.05 9.79 -2.97
C LEU A 41 -7.46 9.54 -1.56
N ASN A 42 -6.29 8.91 -1.47
CA ASN A 42 -5.58 8.74 -0.19
C ASN A 42 -5.11 10.07 0.42
N SER A 43 -4.94 11.11 -0.41
CA SER A 43 -4.65 12.48 0.05
C SER A 43 -5.91 13.27 0.44
N LYS A 44 -7.08 12.65 0.36
CA LYS A 44 -8.39 13.26 0.65
C LYS A 44 -8.68 14.43 -0.27
N LEU A 45 -8.39 14.26 -1.57
CA LEU A 45 -8.63 15.27 -2.62
C LEU A 45 -7.82 16.58 -2.45
N ARG A 46 -6.89 16.63 -1.49
CA ARG A 46 -6.01 17.79 -1.28
C ARG A 46 -4.92 17.80 -2.33
N VAL A 47 -5.16 18.54 -3.42
CA VAL A 47 -4.32 18.58 -4.61
C VAL A 47 -2.82 18.78 -4.29
N PRO A 48 -2.39 19.76 -3.47
CA PRO A 48 -0.96 19.94 -3.19
C PRO A 48 -0.32 18.74 -2.47
N GLU A 49 -1.05 18.14 -1.52
CA GLU A 49 -0.57 16.95 -0.78
C GLU A 49 -0.49 15.73 -1.69
N ALA A 50 -1.44 15.58 -2.62
CA ALA A 50 -1.42 14.49 -3.61
C ALA A 50 -0.25 14.63 -4.58
N VAL A 51 0.04 15.84 -5.08
CA VAL A 51 1.19 16.11 -5.95
C VAL A 51 2.51 15.79 -5.22
N GLU A 52 2.67 16.26 -3.98
CA GLU A 52 3.86 15.96 -3.16
C GLU A 52 4.05 14.46 -2.95
N LYS A 53 2.98 13.73 -2.61
CA LYS A 53 3.03 12.28 -2.43
C LYS A 53 3.29 11.52 -3.72
N PHE A 54 2.78 11.99 -4.85
CA PHE A 54 3.05 11.38 -6.16
C PHE A 54 4.54 11.50 -6.49
N MET A 55 5.13 12.69 -6.31
CA MET A 55 6.57 12.88 -6.51
C MET A 55 7.40 12.05 -5.53
N THR A 56 6.99 12.00 -4.26
CA THR A 56 7.66 11.18 -3.24
C THR A 56 7.61 9.69 -3.60
N TYR A 57 6.47 9.18 -4.06
CA TYR A 57 6.33 7.82 -4.56
C TYR A 57 7.28 7.56 -5.73
N ARG A 58 7.28 8.44 -6.74
CA ARG A 58 8.16 8.31 -7.91
C ARG A 58 9.64 8.31 -7.52
N GLU A 59 10.08 9.25 -6.70
CA GLU A 59 11.51 9.43 -6.36
C GLU A 59 12.00 8.41 -5.33
N GLN A 60 11.23 8.21 -4.26
CA GLN A 60 11.66 7.44 -3.07
C GLN A 60 11.17 5.99 -3.07
N VAL A 61 10.29 5.61 -4.01
CA VAL A 61 9.87 4.21 -4.21
C VAL A 61 10.38 3.71 -5.55
N LEU A 62 9.99 4.36 -6.66
CA LEU A 62 10.28 3.83 -8.00
C LEU A 62 11.73 4.05 -8.43
N GLN A 63 12.19 5.31 -8.47
CA GLN A 63 13.55 5.66 -8.92
C GLN A 63 14.63 5.08 -8.00
N LEU A 64 14.38 5.05 -6.69
CA LEU A 64 15.29 4.43 -5.71
C LEU A 64 15.60 2.94 -6.02
N TYR A 65 14.73 2.27 -6.76
CA TYR A 65 14.87 0.88 -7.20
C TYR A 65 15.04 0.70 -8.71
N ASN A 66 15.24 1.80 -9.45
CA ASN A 66 15.30 1.83 -10.91
C ASN A 66 14.08 1.16 -11.57
N ILE A 67 12.89 1.43 -11.03
CA ILE A 67 11.62 0.98 -11.61
C ILE A 67 11.08 2.14 -12.46
N PRO A 68 11.24 2.12 -13.80
CA PRO A 68 10.78 3.23 -14.64
C PRO A 68 9.26 3.27 -14.74
N ASP A 69 8.63 2.10 -14.80
CA ASP A 69 7.19 1.90 -14.87
C ASP A 69 6.85 0.65 -14.04
N VAL A 70 5.86 0.80 -13.17
CA VAL A 70 5.37 -0.28 -12.32
C VAL A 70 4.47 -1.25 -13.08
N TRP A 71 3.84 -0.80 -14.17
CA TRP A 71 2.96 -1.61 -15.02
C TRP A 71 3.68 -2.34 -16.14
N ALA A 72 4.93 -1.95 -16.44
CA ALA A 72 5.78 -2.66 -17.38
C ALA A 72 6.24 -4.03 -16.84
N GLU A 73 6.76 -4.88 -17.75
CA GLU A 73 7.28 -6.20 -17.40
C GLU A 73 8.50 -6.15 -16.44
N PRO A 74 8.66 -7.12 -15.50
CA PRO A 74 7.71 -8.18 -15.18
C PRO A 74 6.42 -7.62 -14.59
N HIS A 75 5.28 -7.97 -15.20
CA HIS A 75 3.96 -7.70 -14.65
C HIS A 75 3.72 -8.67 -13.48
N VAL A 76 2.50 -8.71 -12.94
CA VAL A 76 2.08 -9.60 -11.83
C VAL A 76 2.56 -11.05 -12.00
N ASP A 77 2.68 -11.53 -13.24
CA ASP A 77 3.01 -12.91 -13.58
C ASP A 77 4.52 -13.21 -13.49
N GLY A 78 5.39 -12.20 -13.63
CA GLY A 78 6.83 -12.34 -13.48
C GLY A 78 7.35 -12.19 -12.04
N LEU A 79 6.44 -12.03 -11.07
CA LEU A 79 6.76 -11.72 -9.67
C LEU A 79 6.46 -12.89 -8.71
N ASP A 80 6.37 -14.11 -9.23
CA ASP A 80 5.95 -15.31 -8.49
C ASP A 80 6.73 -15.55 -7.17
N LEU A 81 8.03 -15.27 -7.18
CA LEU A 81 8.90 -15.43 -6.01
C LEU A 81 8.67 -14.36 -4.93
N GLN A 82 7.86 -13.34 -5.19
CA GLN A 82 7.65 -12.21 -4.29
C GLN A 82 6.38 -12.35 -3.45
N TRP A 83 5.38 -13.10 -3.92
CA TRP A 83 4.04 -13.14 -3.33
C TRP A 83 3.96 -13.72 -1.92
N HIS A 84 4.94 -14.54 -1.52
CA HIS A 84 5.03 -15.06 -0.15
C HIS A 84 5.24 -13.96 0.92
N ARG A 85 5.54 -12.72 0.51
CA ARG A 85 5.69 -11.56 1.40
C ARG A 85 4.37 -10.89 1.77
N PHE A 86 3.26 -11.34 1.18
CA PHE A 86 1.93 -10.78 1.40
C PHE A 86 0.94 -11.88 1.72
N ALA A 87 -0.22 -11.52 2.25
CA ALA A 87 -1.33 -12.45 2.45
C ALA A 87 -2.65 -11.80 2.05
N VAL A 88 -3.58 -12.57 1.48
CA VAL A 88 -4.92 -12.07 1.20
C VAL A 88 -5.70 -12.07 2.52
N ALA A 89 -6.01 -10.88 3.02
CA ALA A 89 -6.83 -10.68 4.22
C ALA A 89 -8.25 -10.25 3.84
N GLY A 90 -9.13 -10.20 4.84
CA GLY A 90 -10.48 -9.69 4.68
C GLY A 90 -10.56 -8.17 4.79
N ARG A 91 -11.68 -7.71 5.32
CA ARG A 91 -11.93 -6.29 5.60
C ARG A 91 -11.92 -6.05 7.10
N ASP A 92 -11.65 -4.81 7.50
CA ASP A 92 -11.79 -4.37 8.89
C ASP A 92 -13.24 -4.00 9.24
N ASP A 93 -13.46 -3.52 10.46
CA ASP A 93 -14.76 -3.09 10.99
C ASP A 93 -15.39 -1.91 10.22
N GLY A 94 -14.58 -1.14 9.49
CA GLY A 94 -15.01 -0.07 8.61
C GLY A 94 -15.29 -0.52 7.18
N ASP A 95 -15.31 -1.83 6.90
CA ASP A 95 -15.43 -2.41 5.56
C ASP A 95 -14.29 -1.99 4.61
N ARG A 96 -13.12 -1.62 5.16
CA ARG A 96 -11.92 -1.27 4.38
C ARG A 96 -11.04 -2.49 4.19
N GLN A 97 -10.32 -2.55 3.07
CA GLN A 97 -9.38 -3.65 2.84
C GLN A 97 -8.21 -3.63 3.82
N ILE A 98 -7.75 -4.82 4.19
CA ILE A 98 -6.57 -5.02 5.03
C ILE A 98 -5.38 -5.35 4.12
N MET A 99 -4.35 -4.51 4.15
CA MET A 99 -3.05 -4.78 3.54
C MET A 99 -2.20 -5.60 4.51
N TRP A 100 -2.02 -6.89 4.24
CA TRP A 100 -1.27 -7.79 5.11
C TRP A 100 0.13 -8.08 4.56
N ILE A 101 1.15 -7.60 5.27
CA ILE A 101 2.56 -7.74 4.91
C ILE A 101 3.19 -8.75 5.85
N GLN A 102 3.78 -9.80 5.29
CA GLN A 102 4.57 -10.78 6.02
C GLN A 102 6.03 -10.30 6.10
N GLY A 103 6.45 -9.95 7.32
CA GLY A 103 7.78 -9.48 7.62
C GLY A 103 8.82 -10.58 7.42
N SER A 104 9.57 -10.48 6.32
CA SER A 104 10.74 -11.28 6.03
C SER A 104 11.88 -10.39 5.52
N GLY A 105 13.13 -10.80 5.76
CA GLY A 105 14.28 -10.15 5.13
C GLY A 105 14.22 -10.33 3.62
N THR A 106 14.64 -9.32 2.85
CA THR A 106 14.65 -9.38 1.38
C THR A 106 16.09 -9.24 0.90
N PRO A 107 16.66 -10.27 0.22
CA PRO A 107 18.00 -10.16 -0.36
C PRO A 107 18.10 -8.96 -1.29
N VAL A 108 19.26 -8.28 -1.31
CA VAL A 108 19.47 -7.07 -2.14
C VAL A 108 19.12 -7.30 -3.61
N ALA A 109 19.47 -8.48 -4.14
CA ALA A 109 19.18 -8.87 -5.52
C ALA A 109 17.68 -9.01 -5.84
N GLU A 110 16.84 -9.21 -4.82
CA GLU A 110 15.38 -9.34 -4.95
C GLU A 110 14.62 -8.06 -4.63
N GLU A 111 15.28 -7.02 -4.10
CA GLU A 111 14.57 -5.84 -3.58
C GLU A 111 13.75 -5.12 -4.66
N THR A 112 14.27 -4.98 -5.89
CA THR A 112 13.52 -4.34 -6.98
C THR A 112 12.23 -5.11 -7.32
N ALA A 113 12.30 -6.44 -7.41
CA ALA A 113 11.13 -7.27 -7.65
C ALA A 113 10.14 -7.22 -6.47
N CYS A 114 10.65 -7.24 -5.24
CA CYS A 114 9.86 -7.12 -4.02
C CYS A 114 9.09 -5.78 -3.98
N VAL A 115 9.77 -4.66 -4.29
CA VAL A 115 9.14 -3.34 -4.32
C VAL A 115 8.08 -3.25 -5.41
N ARG A 116 8.34 -3.79 -6.61
CA ARG A 116 7.34 -3.85 -7.68
C ARG A 116 6.12 -4.68 -7.28
N ALA A 117 6.33 -5.87 -6.71
CA ALA A 117 5.25 -6.72 -6.19
C ALA A 117 4.44 -6.00 -5.11
N CYS A 118 5.11 -5.24 -4.24
CA CYS A 118 4.43 -4.42 -3.25
C CYS A 118 3.58 -3.32 -3.87
N CYS A 119 4.05 -2.66 -4.94
CA CYS A 119 3.24 -1.67 -5.64
C CYS A 119 1.97 -2.28 -6.24
N HIS A 120 2.06 -3.43 -6.94
CA HIS A 120 0.87 -4.11 -7.46
C HIS A 120 -0.09 -4.52 -6.34
N TYR A 121 0.43 -5.10 -5.25
CA TYR A 121 -0.39 -5.48 -4.11
C TYR A 121 -1.05 -4.25 -3.44
N PHE A 122 -0.31 -3.15 -3.30
CA PHE A 122 -0.82 -1.89 -2.76
C PHE A 122 -2.00 -1.35 -3.59
N PHE A 123 -1.87 -1.30 -4.91
CA PHE A 123 -2.96 -0.84 -5.77
C PHE A 123 -4.13 -1.82 -5.81
N ALA A 124 -3.86 -3.13 -5.77
CA ALA A 124 -4.90 -4.17 -5.67
C ALA A 124 -5.73 -4.04 -4.38
N VAL A 125 -5.11 -3.71 -3.25
CA VAL A 125 -5.81 -3.41 -1.99
C VAL A 125 -6.77 -2.22 -2.18
N HIS A 126 -6.38 -1.21 -2.94
CA HIS A 126 -7.20 -0.01 -3.20
C HIS A 126 -8.20 -0.16 -4.37
N SER A 127 -8.43 -1.35 -4.92
CA SER A 127 -9.35 -1.53 -6.07
C SER A 127 -10.85 -1.58 -5.71
N ASP A 128 -11.27 -0.90 -4.64
CA ASP A 128 -12.69 -0.63 -4.39
C ASP A 128 -12.93 0.76 -3.82
N MET A 129 -14.10 1.32 -4.12
CA MET A 129 -14.46 2.69 -3.76
C MET A 129 -14.41 2.96 -2.26
N LYS A 130 -14.81 1.98 -1.44
CA LYS A 130 -14.79 2.12 0.01
C LYS A 130 -13.37 2.35 0.50
N THR A 131 -12.44 1.52 0.04
CA THR A 131 -11.02 1.60 0.41
C THR A 131 -10.34 2.85 -0.16
N LEU A 132 -10.64 3.26 -1.39
CA LEU A 132 -10.12 4.51 -1.96
C LEU A 132 -10.53 5.73 -1.12
N ARG A 133 -11.81 5.80 -0.75
CA ARG A 133 -12.37 6.95 -0.02
C ARG A 133 -11.98 6.97 1.44
N ASP A 134 -11.89 5.81 2.08
CA ASP A 134 -11.71 5.72 3.53
C ASP A 134 -10.30 5.29 3.96
N GLY A 135 -9.47 4.80 3.04
CA GLY A 135 -8.15 4.27 3.32
C GLY A 135 -8.17 2.79 3.70
N ILE A 136 -7.08 2.32 4.33
CA ILE A 136 -6.82 0.90 4.58
C ILE A 136 -6.48 0.62 6.04
N THR A 137 -6.57 -0.64 6.45
CA THR A 137 -5.84 -1.14 7.61
C THR A 137 -4.56 -1.83 7.16
N ILE A 138 -3.43 -1.54 7.82
CA ILE A 138 -2.14 -2.17 7.51
C ILE A 138 -1.81 -3.16 8.63
N VAL A 139 -1.41 -4.37 8.25
CA VAL A 139 -0.87 -5.36 9.18
C VAL A 139 0.55 -5.72 8.76
N ILE A 140 1.48 -5.55 9.69
CA ILE A 140 2.88 -5.96 9.54
C ILE A 140 3.11 -7.13 10.48
N ASP A 141 3.15 -8.34 9.92
CA ASP A 141 3.34 -9.56 10.68
C ASP A 141 4.81 -9.99 10.69
N VAL A 142 5.51 -9.73 11.79
CA VAL A 142 6.93 -10.11 11.95
C VAL A 142 7.11 -11.45 12.67
N SER A 143 6.04 -12.23 12.88
CA SER A 143 6.11 -13.53 13.58
C SER A 143 7.01 -14.56 12.87
N GLY A 144 7.12 -14.46 11.54
CA GLY A 144 7.97 -15.33 10.72
C GLY A 144 9.34 -14.77 10.41
N ARG A 145 9.75 -13.66 11.04
CA ARG A 145 10.98 -12.93 10.65
C ARG A 145 12.22 -13.81 10.84
N ARG A 146 12.85 -14.18 9.72
CA ARG A 146 14.19 -14.79 9.69
C ARG A 146 15.27 -13.71 9.90
N ALA A 147 16.53 -14.12 10.06
CA ALA A 147 17.67 -13.24 10.28
C ALA A 147 17.68 -12.02 9.33
N LYS A 148 18.28 -10.91 9.78
CA LYS A 148 18.39 -9.68 8.97
C LYS A 148 19.16 -9.98 7.68
N VAL A 149 18.50 -9.80 6.54
CA VAL A 149 19.08 -9.97 5.19
C VAL A 149 18.64 -8.79 4.33
N GLY A 150 19.58 -8.17 3.62
CA GLY A 150 19.34 -7.04 2.71
C GLY A 150 19.52 -5.66 3.30
N ASN A 151 19.06 -4.63 2.58
CA ASN A 151 19.11 -3.24 3.00
C ASN A 151 17.79 -2.83 3.65
N GLU A 152 17.56 -3.28 4.90
CA GLU A 152 16.33 -3.02 5.65
C GLU A 152 16.03 -1.51 5.79
N LYS A 153 17.06 -0.66 5.88
CA LYS A 153 16.89 0.79 5.97
C LYS A 153 16.29 1.35 4.69
N LYS A 154 16.80 0.93 3.52
CA LYS A 154 16.30 1.36 2.21
C LYS A 154 14.85 0.92 2.01
N LEU A 155 14.54 -0.34 2.26
CA LEU A 155 13.18 -0.86 2.19
C LEU A 155 12.24 -0.16 3.16
N GLN A 156 12.69 0.13 4.39
CA GLN A 156 11.89 0.87 5.37
C GLN A 156 11.54 2.28 4.87
N VAL A 157 12.49 3.00 4.27
CA VAL A 157 12.22 4.31 3.66
C VAL A 157 11.17 4.16 2.56
N THR A 158 11.30 3.16 1.71
CA THR A 158 10.31 2.88 0.65
C THR A 158 8.93 2.58 1.22
N TRP A 159 8.81 1.72 2.24
CA TRP A 159 7.52 1.41 2.88
C TRP A 159 6.85 2.63 3.52
N GLN A 160 7.64 3.56 4.08
CA GLN A 160 7.13 4.80 4.67
C GLN A 160 6.65 5.80 3.62
N ASN A 161 7.17 5.71 2.40
CA ASN A 161 6.86 6.62 1.29
C ASN A 161 5.71 6.13 0.39
N PHE A 162 5.09 5.00 0.71
CA PHE A 162 3.84 4.61 0.04
C PHE A 162 2.73 5.63 0.37
N PRO A 163 1.99 6.10 -0.65
CA PRO A 163 0.97 7.14 -0.52
C PRO A 163 -0.32 6.57 0.07
N SER A 164 -0.23 6.08 1.31
CA SER A 164 -1.28 5.37 2.02
C SER A 164 -2.10 6.31 2.91
N ARG A 165 -3.32 5.88 3.22
CA ARG A 165 -4.19 6.46 4.24
C ARG A 165 -4.52 5.40 5.29
N PRO A 166 -3.56 5.00 6.16
CA PRO A 166 -3.82 3.96 7.14
C PRO A 166 -4.81 4.45 8.19
N GLN A 167 -5.82 3.66 8.51
CA GLN A 167 -6.75 3.93 9.61
C GLN A 167 -6.31 3.21 10.89
N HIS A 168 -5.80 1.98 10.72
CA HIS A 168 -5.12 1.21 11.75
C HIS A 168 -3.82 0.64 11.19
N ILE A 169 -2.80 0.53 12.04
CA ILE A 169 -1.53 -0.15 11.73
C ILE A 169 -1.28 -1.17 12.85
N HIS A 170 -1.40 -2.45 12.54
CA HIS A 170 -1.11 -3.52 13.50
C HIS A 170 0.26 -4.11 13.25
N ILE A 171 1.07 -4.23 14.30
CA ILE A 171 2.37 -4.91 14.25
C ILE A 171 2.24 -6.21 15.08
N LEU A 172 2.25 -7.35 14.39
CA LEU A 172 2.07 -8.67 14.99
C LEU A 172 3.41 -9.40 15.16
N GLY A 173 3.49 -10.34 16.10
CA GLY A 173 4.64 -11.23 16.25
C GLY A 173 5.90 -10.60 16.85
N THR A 174 5.79 -9.40 17.44
CA THR A 174 6.88 -8.77 18.19
C THR A 174 6.98 -9.36 19.60
N SER A 175 8.18 -9.76 20.02
CA SER A 175 8.44 -10.13 21.42
C SER A 175 8.21 -8.92 22.35
N ALA A 176 7.90 -9.15 23.63
CA ALA A 176 7.69 -8.07 24.61
C ALA A 176 8.88 -7.09 24.66
N ILE A 177 10.10 -7.60 24.55
CA ILE A 177 11.33 -6.80 24.50
C ILE A 177 11.37 -5.97 23.21
N THR A 178 11.07 -6.58 22.07
CA THR A 178 11.01 -5.87 20.79
C THR A 178 9.93 -4.78 20.80
N ARG A 179 8.78 -5.02 21.45
CA ARG A 179 7.73 -4.00 21.62
C ARG A 179 8.24 -2.79 22.40
N ILE A 180 9.00 -2.99 23.47
CA ILE A 180 9.60 -1.89 24.25
C ILE A 180 10.56 -1.07 23.38
N PHE A 181 11.43 -1.72 22.61
CA PHE A 181 12.35 -1.03 21.70
C PHE A 181 11.64 -0.29 20.57
N VAL A 182 10.64 -0.91 19.93
CA VAL A 182 9.89 -0.27 18.85
C VAL A 182 9.02 0.87 19.40
N ASN A 183 8.41 0.72 20.58
CA ASN A 183 7.72 1.81 21.27
C ASN A 183 8.66 2.97 21.63
N GLY A 184 9.90 2.67 22.05
CA GLY A 184 10.94 3.66 22.28
C GLY A 184 11.32 4.41 21.00
N LEU A 185 11.53 3.67 19.89
CA LEU A 185 11.83 4.24 18.57
C LEU A 185 10.66 5.04 18.00
N ILE A 186 9.42 4.58 18.19
CA ILE A 186 8.20 5.28 17.79
C ILE A 186 8.04 6.56 18.60
N SER A 187 8.24 6.51 19.92
CA SER A 187 8.19 7.70 20.78
C SER A 187 9.26 8.72 20.41
N PHE A 188 10.47 8.27 20.03
CA PHE A 188 11.53 9.16 19.54
C PHE A 188 11.22 9.70 18.14
N ALA A 189 10.68 8.87 17.25
CA ALA A 189 10.20 9.29 15.93
C ALA A 189 8.97 10.20 16.00
N ALA A 190 8.18 10.14 17.09
CA ALA A 190 7.03 11.02 17.34
C ALA A 190 7.39 12.49 17.48
N LEU A 191 8.63 12.77 17.84
CA LEU A 191 9.16 14.13 17.87
C LEU A 191 9.34 14.71 16.45
N PHE A 192 9.35 13.86 15.41
CA PHE A 192 9.62 14.23 14.01
C PHE A 192 8.54 13.77 13.02
N ALA A 193 7.66 12.84 13.40
CA ALA A 193 6.55 12.32 12.58
C ALA A 193 5.21 12.96 12.97
N LYS A 194 4.27 13.06 12.01
CA LYS A 194 2.91 13.57 12.29
C LYS A 194 2.23 12.68 13.33
N SER A 195 1.99 13.21 14.53
CA SER A 195 1.41 12.52 15.71
C SER A 195 0.22 11.61 15.41
N LYS A 196 -0.60 11.97 14.41
CA LYS A 196 -1.77 11.21 13.96
C LYS A 196 -1.44 9.81 13.43
N VAL A 197 -0.29 9.59 12.80
CA VAL A 197 0.08 8.26 12.28
C VAL A 197 0.49 7.33 13.43
N LEU A 198 1.21 7.87 14.41
CA LEU A 198 1.68 7.09 15.55
C LEU A 198 0.54 6.64 16.46
N ALA A 199 -0.49 7.47 16.61
CA ALA A 199 -1.72 7.10 17.31
C ALA A 199 -2.48 5.92 16.66
N ARG A 200 -2.14 5.56 15.41
CA ARG A 200 -2.75 4.43 14.69
C ARG A 200 -1.95 3.14 14.81
N ILE A 201 -0.74 3.18 15.36
CA ILE A 201 0.10 2.00 15.52
C ILE A 201 -0.30 1.25 16.79
N GLN A 202 -0.63 -0.03 16.62
CA GLN A 202 -1.00 -0.94 17.69
C GLN A 202 -0.16 -2.20 17.62
N PHE A 203 0.42 -2.61 18.74
CA PHE A 203 1.05 -3.91 18.86
C PHE A 203 -0.01 -4.91 19.29
N SER A 204 -0.30 -5.85 18.41
CA SER A 204 -1.35 -6.85 18.64
C SER A 204 -0.77 -8.26 18.50
N ASP A 205 -1.46 -9.24 19.08
CA ASP A 205 -1.33 -10.63 18.64
C ASP A 205 -2.52 -11.00 17.75
N ILE A 206 -2.50 -12.22 17.20
CA ILE A 206 -3.58 -12.71 16.33
C ILE A 206 -4.91 -12.76 17.07
N ARG A 207 -4.91 -13.12 18.36
CA ARG A 207 -6.14 -13.21 19.15
C ARG A 207 -6.78 -11.83 19.30
N GLN A 208 -6.02 -10.83 19.69
CA GLN A 208 -6.49 -9.44 19.81
C GLN A 208 -6.99 -8.90 18.47
N PHE A 209 -6.28 -9.18 17.37
CA PHE A 209 -6.73 -8.77 16.03
C PHE A 209 -8.06 -9.46 15.66
N THR A 210 -8.21 -10.75 16.00
CA THR A 210 -9.44 -11.51 15.76
C THR A 210 -10.60 -11.01 16.61
N GLU A 211 -10.35 -10.61 17.86
CA GLU A 211 -11.36 -10.02 18.74
C GLU A 211 -11.86 -8.67 18.19
N LEU A 212 -11.00 -7.89 17.51
CA LEU A 212 -11.35 -6.60 16.92
C LEU A 212 -12.11 -6.73 15.59
N PHE A 213 -11.65 -7.59 14.67
CA PHE A 213 -12.16 -7.62 13.29
C PHE A 213 -12.81 -8.95 12.88
N GLY A 214 -12.83 -9.95 13.78
CA GLY A 214 -13.33 -11.28 13.50
C GLY A 214 -12.37 -12.15 12.68
N THR A 215 -12.70 -13.44 12.58
CA THR A 215 -11.90 -14.42 11.83
C THR A 215 -11.93 -14.18 10.32
N ALA A 216 -12.99 -13.58 9.79
CA ALA A 216 -13.12 -13.25 8.38
C ALA A 216 -12.08 -12.22 7.90
N ALA A 217 -11.57 -11.39 8.80
CA ALA A 217 -10.53 -10.40 8.52
C ALA A 217 -9.13 -11.01 8.37
N LEU A 218 -8.90 -12.20 8.93
CA LEU A 218 -7.61 -12.86 8.88
C LEU A 218 -7.32 -13.46 7.50
N PRO A 219 -6.04 -13.55 7.12
CA PRO A 219 -5.63 -14.41 6.02
C PRO A 219 -5.73 -15.88 6.39
N GLU A 220 -5.88 -16.75 5.39
CA GLU A 220 -5.99 -18.20 5.56
C GLU A 220 -4.84 -18.79 6.40
N VAL A 221 -3.60 -18.36 6.13
CA VAL A 221 -2.38 -18.79 6.84
C VAL A 221 -2.37 -18.43 8.34
N LYS A 222 -3.35 -17.66 8.83
CA LYS A 222 -3.54 -17.30 10.24
C LYS A 222 -4.86 -17.80 10.83
N GLY A 223 -5.52 -18.74 10.15
CA GLY A 223 -6.81 -19.30 10.60
C GLY A 223 -8.02 -18.50 10.11
N GLY A 224 -7.85 -17.65 9.11
CA GLY A 224 -8.96 -17.05 8.37
C GLY A 224 -9.62 -18.03 7.40
N PRO A 225 -10.69 -17.60 6.69
CA PRO A 225 -11.32 -18.41 5.65
C PRO A 225 -10.36 -18.66 4.47
N GLU A 226 -10.66 -19.66 3.66
CA GLU A 226 -9.93 -19.95 2.40
C GLU A 226 -9.93 -18.72 1.48
N ARG A 227 -8.77 -18.44 0.87
CA ARG A 227 -8.58 -17.28 -0.01
C ARG A 227 -7.87 -17.70 -1.30
N PRO A 228 -8.12 -17.00 -2.42
CA PRO A 228 -7.33 -17.21 -3.61
C PRO A 228 -5.83 -16.93 -3.36
N PRO A 229 -4.92 -17.56 -4.11
CA PRO A 229 -3.51 -17.20 -4.12
C PRO A 229 -3.30 -15.70 -4.32
N VAL A 230 -2.32 -15.10 -3.62
CA VAL A 230 -2.06 -13.64 -3.66
C VAL A 230 -1.95 -13.12 -5.09
N ARG A 231 -1.23 -13.82 -5.96
CA ARG A 231 -1.07 -13.43 -7.38
C ARG A 231 -2.41 -13.30 -8.10
N GLU A 232 -3.26 -14.32 -7.99
CA GLU A 232 -4.56 -14.37 -8.66
C GLU A 232 -5.50 -13.30 -8.11
N TRP A 233 -5.46 -13.11 -6.78
CA TRP A 233 -6.19 -12.03 -6.12
C TRP A 233 -5.74 -10.65 -6.62
N VAL A 234 -4.42 -10.40 -6.67
CA VAL A 234 -3.86 -9.12 -7.16
C VAL A 234 -4.30 -8.86 -8.60
N ARG A 235 -4.18 -9.86 -9.49
CA ARG A 235 -4.59 -9.73 -10.89
C ARG A 235 -6.07 -9.37 -11.00
N ALA A 236 -6.95 -10.17 -10.40
CA ALA A 236 -8.39 -9.95 -10.45
C ALA A 236 -8.80 -8.58 -9.88
N ARG A 237 -8.10 -8.11 -8.85
CA ARG A 237 -8.34 -6.81 -8.22
C ARG A 237 -7.88 -5.64 -9.09
N LEU A 238 -6.71 -5.74 -9.72
CA LEU A 238 -6.24 -4.71 -10.66
C LEU A 238 -7.12 -4.64 -11.91
N ASP A 239 -7.56 -5.79 -12.45
CA ASP A 239 -8.50 -5.84 -13.58
C ASP A 239 -9.85 -5.20 -13.23
N ALA A 240 -10.30 -5.38 -12.00
CA ALA A 240 -11.54 -4.81 -11.48
C ALA A 240 -11.39 -3.40 -10.88
N PHE A 241 -10.21 -2.78 -10.99
CA PHE A 241 -9.97 -1.46 -10.39
C PHE A 241 -10.93 -0.43 -10.99
N PRO A 242 -11.63 0.39 -10.17
CA PRO A 242 -12.52 1.40 -10.70
C PRO A 242 -11.69 2.45 -11.43
N LYS A 243 -11.86 2.56 -12.75
CA LYS A 243 -11.22 3.59 -13.59
C LYS A 243 -12.16 4.78 -13.76
N MET A 244 -11.59 5.97 -13.97
CA MET A 244 -12.36 7.17 -14.32
C MET A 244 -12.59 7.28 -15.83
N ASN A 245 -11.88 6.46 -16.63
CA ASN A 245 -11.91 6.47 -18.10
C ASN A 245 -11.58 7.87 -18.63
N LEU A 246 -10.56 8.51 -18.04
CA LEU A 246 -10.13 9.82 -18.53
C LEU A 246 -9.68 9.68 -19.99
N PRO A 247 -10.01 10.64 -20.88
CA PRO A 247 -9.87 10.46 -22.34
C PRO A 247 -8.49 9.99 -22.80
N GLU A 248 -7.43 10.41 -22.11
CA GLU A 248 -6.05 10.04 -22.43
C GLU A 248 -5.65 8.60 -22.04
N TYR A 249 -6.41 7.93 -21.18
CA TYR A 249 -6.21 6.51 -20.82
C TYR A 249 -7.19 5.58 -21.55
N ALA A 250 -8.14 6.13 -22.32
CA ALA A 250 -9.13 5.35 -23.05
C ALA A 250 -8.54 4.55 -24.24
N SER A 251 -7.24 4.69 -24.51
CA SER A 251 -6.51 4.04 -25.62
C SER A 251 -5.40 3.08 -25.18
N SER A 252 -5.22 2.88 -23.87
CA SER A 252 -4.23 1.98 -23.25
C SER A 252 -4.90 0.82 -22.55
#